data_AF-A0ABD3VPH3-F1
#
_entry.id   AF-A0ABD3VPH3-F1
#
_cell.length_a   1.000
_cell.length_b   1.000
_cell.length_c   1.000
_cell.angle_alpha   90.00
_cell.angle_beta   90.00
_cell.angle_gamma   90.00
#
_symmetry.space_group_name_H-M   'P 1'
#
loop_
_entity.id
_entity.type
_entity.pdbx_description
1 polymer ?
#
loop_
_entity_poly.entity_id
_entity_poly.type
_entity_poly.pdbx_seq_one_letter_code
_entity_poly.pdbx_strand_id
1 'polypeptide(L)'
;IGGKHLTLTLIGGEHFTNVLIGGEHFKLIQIGGEYFTLIQISGEHFTHTQIGGEYFTLIQIDIEHFILIHIGGEHFVLTHIGGEHFALTQNGGEHFIVTQIGGEHFIFKQIGGEHFRLTPIGGEQFIFTQISGEHFIFIQIGGEHFTITQIGGEHFIHTQIGGVHFALTQIGGEHFILKQIGVENFKLTQIGGEHFTLTQIG
;
A
#
# COMPACT_ATOMS: atom_id res chain seq x y z
N ILE A 1 -2.27 19.74 -14.34
CA ILE A 1 -3.04 19.31 -15.54
C ILE A 1 -4.44 18.96 -15.06
N GLY A 2 -5.50 19.43 -15.72
CA GLY A 2 -6.85 19.03 -15.32
C GLY A 2 -7.96 19.26 -16.32
N GLY A 3 -9.12 18.66 -16.04
CA GLY A 3 -10.33 18.70 -16.87
C GLY A 3 -11.39 17.69 -16.42
N LYS A 4 -12.60 17.80 -16.99
CA LYS A 4 -13.73 16.92 -16.66
C LYS A 4 -13.52 15.47 -17.09
N HIS A 5 -13.02 15.30 -18.32
CA HIS A 5 -12.59 14.01 -18.86
C HIS A 5 -11.17 14.16 -19.37
N LEU A 6 -10.22 13.57 -18.66
CA LEU A 6 -8.80 13.70 -18.96
C LEU A 6 -8.21 12.32 -19.27
N THR A 7 -7.58 12.19 -20.44
CA THR A 7 -6.70 11.06 -20.71
C THR A 7 -5.28 11.57 -20.89
N LEU A 8 -4.40 11.12 -20.02
CA LEU A 8 -2.97 11.39 -20.11
C LEU A 8 -2.24 10.08 -20.43
N THR A 9 -1.54 10.07 -21.56
CA THR A 9 -0.85 8.85 -22.01
C THR A 9 0.48 8.67 -21.31
N LEU A 10 1.28 9.73 -21.20
CA LEU A 10 2.60 9.66 -20.60
C LEU A 10 2.93 10.99 -19.94
N ILE A 11 3.40 10.92 -18.69
CA ILE A 11 4.16 11.99 -18.07
C ILE A 11 5.52 11.38 -17.72
N GLY A 12 6.59 11.92 -18.30
CA GLY A 12 7.91 11.40 -18.03
C GLY A 12 9.06 12.25 -18.56
N GLY A 13 10.25 11.89 -18.10
CA GLY A 13 11.53 12.54 -18.35
C GLY A 13 12.55 12.05 -17.33
N GLU A 14 13.85 12.29 -17.56
CA GLU A 14 14.90 11.90 -16.60
C GLU A 14 14.64 12.50 -15.21
N HIS A 15 14.30 13.78 -15.17
CA HIS A 15 14.01 14.51 -13.94
C HIS A 15 12.75 15.36 -14.07
N PHE A 16 11.79 15.20 -13.16
CA PHE A 16 10.66 16.14 -13.04
C PHE A 16 10.14 16.27 -11.61
N THR A 17 9.66 17.46 -11.27
CA THR A 17 9.08 17.75 -9.95
C THR A 17 7.78 18.52 -10.09
N ASN A 18 6.97 18.53 -9.03
CA ASN A 18 5.82 19.42 -8.87
C ASN A 18 4.71 19.22 -9.91
N VAL A 19 4.48 17.98 -10.32
CA VAL A 19 3.34 17.65 -11.15
C VAL A 19 2.08 17.58 -10.27
N LEU A 20 1.06 18.33 -10.66
CA LEU A 20 -0.28 18.30 -10.06
C LEU A 20 -1.26 17.82 -11.12
N ILE A 21 -2.04 16.78 -10.81
CA ILE A 21 -3.02 16.19 -11.72
C ILE A 21 -4.37 16.19 -11.01
N GLY A 22 -5.40 16.75 -11.66
CA GLY A 22 -6.75 16.83 -11.09
C GLY A 22 -7.84 16.69 -12.14
N GLY A 23 -8.94 16.03 -11.82
CA GLY A 23 -10.12 15.96 -12.69
C GLY A 23 -11.25 15.09 -12.14
N GLU A 24 -12.47 15.26 -12.66
CA GLU A 24 -13.61 14.42 -12.24
C GLU A 24 -13.40 12.97 -12.69
N HIS A 25 -13.20 12.75 -13.99
CA HIS A 25 -12.90 11.43 -14.56
C HIS A 25 -11.58 11.48 -15.30
N PHE A 26 -10.59 10.73 -14.79
CA PHE A 26 -9.28 10.69 -15.43
C PHE A 26 -8.74 9.28 -15.59
N LYS A 27 -8.14 9.08 -16.76
CA LYS A 27 -7.36 7.89 -17.07
C LYS A 27 -5.93 8.33 -17.31
N LEU A 28 -5.03 7.73 -16.56
CA LEU A 28 -3.61 7.92 -16.76
C LEU A 28 -3.03 6.55 -17.14
N ILE A 29 -2.16 6.53 -18.15
CA ILE A 29 -1.57 5.28 -18.62
C ILE A 29 -0.22 5.08 -17.93
N GLN A 30 0.68 6.07 -18.00
CA GLN A 30 2.00 5.92 -17.42
C GLN A 30 2.55 7.24 -16.84
N ILE A 31 3.14 7.14 -15.65
CA ILE A 31 4.09 8.12 -15.12
C ILE A 31 5.41 7.41 -14.93
N GLY A 32 6.50 7.98 -15.46
CA GLY A 32 7.82 7.48 -15.11
C GLY A 32 8.99 8.33 -15.53
N GLY A 33 10.12 8.08 -14.89
CA GLY A 33 11.37 8.82 -15.03
C GLY A 33 12.43 8.23 -14.12
N GLU A 34 13.67 8.67 -14.24
CA GLU A 34 14.73 8.21 -13.33
C GLU A 34 14.51 8.82 -11.93
N TYR A 35 14.29 10.14 -11.86
CA TYR A 35 14.10 10.86 -10.60
C TYR A 35 12.88 11.76 -10.66
N PHE A 36 11.86 11.49 -9.85
CA PHE A 36 10.72 12.41 -9.81
C PHE A 36 10.01 12.56 -8.48
N THR A 37 9.36 13.71 -8.33
CA THR A 37 8.44 13.96 -7.23
C THR A 37 7.09 14.38 -7.78
N LEU A 38 6.07 13.59 -7.47
CA LEU A 38 4.69 13.90 -7.78
C LEU A 38 3.99 14.39 -6.51
N ILE A 39 3.51 15.63 -6.55
CA ILE A 39 2.93 16.26 -5.34
C ILE A 39 1.52 15.75 -5.11
N GLN A 40 0.66 15.80 -6.13
CA GLN A 40 -0.75 15.52 -5.91
C GLN A 40 -1.41 14.94 -7.16
N ILE A 41 -2.13 13.85 -6.95
CA ILE A 41 -3.17 13.36 -7.84
C ILE A 41 -4.49 13.42 -7.07
N SER A 42 -5.51 14.07 -7.63
CA SER A 42 -6.82 14.18 -6.98
C SER A 42 -7.99 14.11 -7.95
N GLY A 43 -9.16 13.69 -7.47
CA GLY A 43 -10.39 13.69 -8.26
C GLY A 43 -11.45 12.72 -7.75
N GLU A 44 -12.44 12.42 -8.58
CA GLU A 44 -13.54 11.54 -8.19
C GLU A 44 -13.32 10.11 -8.68
N HIS A 45 -13.00 9.94 -9.97
CA HIS A 45 -12.84 8.64 -10.59
C HIS A 45 -11.53 8.50 -11.35
N PHE A 46 -10.72 7.52 -10.94
CA PHE A 46 -9.41 7.27 -11.54
C PHE A 46 -9.19 5.82 -11.88
N THR A 47 -8.66 5.60 -13.08
CA THR A 47 -8.03 4.34 -13.43
C THR A 47 -6.62 4.61 -13.91
N HIS A 48 -5.65 3.93 -13.30
CA HIS A 48 -4.25 4.09 -13.64
C HIS A 48 -3.53 2.78 -13.84
N THR A 49 -2.67 2.79 -14.85
CA THR A 49 -2.00 1.57 -15.29
C THR A 49 -0.62 1.41 -14.67
N GLN A 50 0.23 2.45 -14.63
CA GLN A 50 1.60 2.30 -14.12
C GLN A 50 2.26 3.60 -13.63
N ILE A 51 2.74 3.62 -12.38
CA ILE A 51 3.69 4.64 -11.87
C ILE A 51 5.02 3.90 -11.63
N GLY A 52 6.12 4.40 -12.19
CA GLY A 52 7.42 3.84 -11.81
C GLY A 52 8.63 4.62 -12.27
N GLY A 53 9.75 4.36 -11.63
CA GLY A 53 11.03 5.04 -11.86
C GLY A 53 12.12 4.46 -10.98
N GLU A 54 13.35 4.92 -11.13
CA GLU A 54 14.44 4.49 -10.25
C GLU A 54 14.25 5.08 -8.84
N TYR A 55 14.05 6.39 -8.75
CA TYR A 55 13.89 7.13 -7.51
C TYR A 55 12.67 8.04 -7.59
N PHE A 56 11.62 7.76 -6.81
CA PHE A 56 10.48 8.66 -6.79
C PHE A 56 9.78 8.82 -5.46
N THR A 57 9.10 9.95 -5.32
CA THR A 57 8.22 10.22 -4.19
C THR A 57 6.85 10.63 -4.71
N LEU A 58 5.82 9.97 -4.19
CA LEU A 58 4.43 10.33 -4.39
C LEU A 58 3.85 10.83 -3.07
N ILE A 59 3.54 12.12 -3.01
CA ILE A 59 3.14 12.75 -1.76
C ILE A 59 1.67 12.47 -1.44
N GLN A 60 0.77 12.66 -2.41
CA GLN A 60 -0.66 12.50 -2.18
C GLN A 60 -1.41 11.94 -3.40
N ILE A 61 -2.17 10.86 -3.16
CA ILE A 61 -3.29 10.43 -3.99
C ILE A 61 -4.55 10.58 -3.12
N ASP A 62 -5.49 11.42 -3.57
CA ASP A 62 -6.77 11.61 -2.88
C ASP A 62 -7.91 11.56 -3.90
N ILE A 63 -8.45 10.35 -4.08
CA ILE A 63 -9.42 10.07 -5.13
C ILE A 63 -10.53 9.23 -4.56
N GLU A 64 -11.77 9.68 -4.70
CA GLU A 64 -12.95 9.02 -4.13
C GLU A 64 -13.03 7.53 -4.54
N HIS A 65 -12.89 7.27 -5.84
CA HIS A 65 -12.94 5.93 -6.42
C HIS A 65 -11.75 5.69 -7.36
N PHE A 66 -10.81 4.82 -6.97
CA PHE A 66 -9.69 4.52 -7.86
C PHE A 66 -9.18 3.09 -7.90
N ILE A 67 -8.68 2.73 -9.08
CA ILE A 67 -7.89 1.51 -9.27
C ILE A 67 -6.53 1.91 -9.78
N LEU A 68 -5.50 1.45 -9.08
CA LEU A 68 -4.13 1.58 -9.51
C LEU A 68 -3.52 0.18 -9.69
N ILE A 69 -3.07 -0.09 -10.91
CA ILE A 69 -2.63 -1.42 -11.30
C ILE A 69 -1.20 -1.69 -10.83
N HIS A 70 -0.24 -0.79 -11.12
CA HIS A 70 1.16 -1.00 -10.76
C HIS A 70 1.82 0.28 -10.23
N ILE A 71 2.46 0.18 -9.07
CA ILE A 71 3.50 1.12 -8.58
C ILE A 71 4.78 0.33 -8.38
N GLY A 72 5.89 0.80 -8.94
CA GLY A 72 7.17 0.18 -8.63
C GLY A 72 8.39 0.93 -9.11
N GLY A 73 9.52 0.64 -8.48
CA GLY A 73 10.80 1.30 -8.72
C GLY A 73 11.91 0.73 -7.87
N GLU A 74 13.15 1.17 -8.05
CA GLU A 74 14.24 0.75 -7.16
C GLU A 74 14.02 1.34 -5.77
N HIS A 75 13.77 2.64 -5.70
CA HIS A 75 13.61 3.39 -4.45
C HIS A 75 12.40 4.31 -4.51
N PHE A 76 11.37 4.07 -3.70
CA PHE A 76 10.24 4.99 -3.66
C PHE A 76 9.53 5.16 -2.33
N VAL A 77 8.87 6.31 -2.20
CA VAL A 77 8.05 6.64 -1.04
C VAL A 77 6.66 7.07 -1.50
N LEU A 78 5.64 6.46 -0.91
CA LEU A 78 4.24 6.85 -1.05
C LEU A 78 3.75 7.38 0.30
N THR A 79 3.40 8.66 0.39
CA THR A 79 3.16 9.29 1.70
C THR A 79 1.69 9.26 2.14
N HIS A 80 0.76 9.63 1.27
CA HIS A 80 -0.68 9.61 1.54
C HIS A 80 -1.42 9.02 0.35
N ILE A 81 -2.19 7.97 0.62
CA ILE A 81 -3.06 7.36 -0.37
C ILE A 81 -4.43 7.19 0.26
N GLY A 82 -5.43 7.86 -0.28
CA GLY A 82 -6.79 7.73 0.22
C GLY A 82 -7.88 7.94 -0.81
N GLY A 83 -9.07 7.48 -0.40
CA GLY A 83 -10.28 7.43 -1.19
C GLY A 83 -11.38 6.71 -0.42
N GLU A 84 -12.63 6.85 -0.84
CA GLU A 84 -13.72 6.04 -0.29
C GLU A 84 -13.52 4.57 -0.66
N HIS A 85 -13.28 4.31 -1.95
CA HIS A 85 -13.12 2.97 -2.49
C HIS A 85 -11.90 2.86 -3.39
N PHE A 86 -10.90 2.05 -3.02
CA PHE A 86 -9.76 1.84 -3.90
C PHE A 86 -9.11 0.46 -3.90
N ALA A 87 -8.45 0.15 -5.00
CA ALA A 87 -7.68 -1.07 -5.16
C ALA A 87 -6.28 -0.79 -5.72
N LEU A 88 -5.28 -1.38 -5.06
CA LEU A 88 -3.88 -1.40 -5.48
C LEU A 88 -3.49 -2.84 -5.81
N THR A 89 -3.21 -3.10 -7.10
CA THR A 89 -3.04 -4.47 -7.56
C THR A 89 -1.61 -4.99 -7.36
N GLN A 90 -0.62 -4.23 -7.81
CA GLN A 90 0.79 -4.57 -7.66
C GLN A 90 1.56 -3.36 -7.15
N ASN A 91 2.26 -3.55 -6.04
CA ASN A 91 3.17 -2.56 -5.50
C ASN A 91 4.50 -3.25 -5.16
N GLY A 92 5.60 -2.79 -5.74
CA GLY A 92 6.88 -3.37 -5.39
C GLY A 92 8.11 -2.71 -5.93
N GLY A 93 9.23 -2.97 -5.28
CA GLY A 93 10.52 -2.37 -5.56
C GLY A 93 11.61 -2.97 -4.69
N GLU A 94 12.85 -2.56 -4.91
CA GLU A 94 13.96 -2.97 -4.03
C GLU A 94 13.75 -2.36 -2.65
N HIS A 95 13.56 -1.04 -2.58
CA HIS A 95 13.42 -0.28 -1.35
C HIS A 95 12.20 0.63 -1.40
N PHE A 96 11.20 0.40 -0.55
CA PHE A 96 10.07 1.33 -0.52
C PHE A 96 9.37 1.51 0.82
N ILE A 97 8.73 2.68 0.95
CA ILE A 97 7.95 3.04 2.12
C ILE A 97 6.57 3.47 1.66
N VAL A 98 5.54 2.91 2.28
CA VAL A 98 4.16 3.39 2.15
C VAL A 98 3.65 3.81 3.51
N THR A 99 3.24 5.06 3.64
CA THR A 99 2.63 5.60 4.86
C THR A 99 1.20 6.07 4.58
N GLN A 100 0.41 6.21 5.66
CA GLN A 100 -0.87 6.92 5.69
C GLN A 100 -1.83 6.53 4.56
N ILE A 101 -2.03 5.22 4.41
CA ILE A 101 -3.09 4.69 3.58
C ILE A 101 -4.38 4.66 4.40
N GLY A 102 -5.45 5.29 3.92
CA GLY A 102 -6.74 5.32 4.61
C GLY A 102 -7.91 5.50 3.64
N GLY A 103 -9.06 4.97 4.00
CA GLY A 103 -10.27 4.99 3.17
C GLY A 103 -11.37 4.14 3.78
N GLU A 104 -12.59 4.22 3.27
CA GLU A 104 -13.68 3.36 3.77
C GLU A 104 -13.39 1.90 3.41
N HIS A 105 -13.15 1.63 2.13
CA HIS A 105 -12.96 0.28 1.61
C HIS A 105 -11.73 0.21 0.70
N PHE A 106 -10.74 -0.61 1.06
CA PHE A 106 -9.63 -0.84 0.15
C PHE A 106 -8.99 -2.21 0.15
N ILE A 107 -8.39 -2.51 -1.01
CA ILE A 107 -7.79 -3.79 -1.32
C ILE A 107 -6.38 -3.61 -1.86
N PHE A 108 -5.43 -4.27 -1.22
CA PHE A 108 -4.10 -4.55 -1.78
C PHE A 108 -4.02 -6.00 -2.21
N LYS A 109 -3.73 -6.24 -3.49
CA LYS A 109 -3.59 -7.61 -3.99
C LYS A 109 -2.20 -8.16 -3.74
N GLN A 110 -1.17 -7.49 -4.23
CA GLN A 110 0.21 -7.94 -4.13
C GLN A 110 1.11 -6.78 -3.72
N ILE A 111 1.87 -7.00 -2.64
CA ILE A 111 2.94 -6.10 -2.20
C ILE A 111 4.22 -6.92 -2.06
N GLY A 112 5.29 -6.47 -2.72
CA GLY A 112 6.52 -7.24 -2.90
C GLY A 112 7.77 -6.38 -2.89
N GLY A 113 8.85 -6.77 -2.21
CA GLY A 113 10.15 -6.09 -2.36
C GLY A 113 11.25 -6.68 -1.51
N GLU A 114 12.49 -6.22 -1.71
CA GLU A 114 13.63 -6.63 -0.87
C GLU A 114 13.52 -6.02 0.52
N HIS A 115 13.36 -4.70 0.59
CA HIS A 115 13.31 -3.93 1.83
C HIS A 115 12.13 -2.96 1.83
N PHE A 116 11.10 -3.21 2.64
CA PHE A 116 9.98 -2.27 2.68
C PHE A 116 9.29 -2.07 4.02
N ARG A 117 8.61 -0.93 4.11
CA ARG A 117 7.77 -0.58 5.26
C ARG A 117 6.38 -0.17 4.82
N LEU A 118 5.38 -0.80 5.41
CA LEU A 118 3.98 -0.42 5.28
C LEU A 118 3.49 0.15 6.61
N THR A 119 2.90 1.34 6.59
CA THR A 119 2.25 1.97 7.75
C THR A 119 0.88 2.54 7.37
N PRO A 120 -0.11 1.69 7.02
CA PRO A 120 -1.49 2.14 6.82
C PRO A 120 -2.13 2.62 8.13
N ILE A 121 -3.06 3.57 7.99
CA ILE A 121 -3.79 4.18 9.10
C ILE A 121 -5.27 4.09 8.78
N GLY A 122 -5.96 3.13 9.42
CA GLY A 122 -7.40 3.07 9.67
C GLY A 122 -8.41 3.28 8.53
N GLY A 123 -9.65 2.88 8.81
CA GLY A 123 -10.85 2.98 7.95
C GLY A 123 -11.85 1.87 8.27
N GLU A 124 -12.79 1.55 7.38
CA GLU A 124 -13.81 0.52 7.66
C GLU A 124 -13.35 -0.89 7.26
N GLN A 125 -12.92 -1.10 6.02
CA GLN A 125 -12.58 -2.43 5.48
C GLN A 125 -11.25 -2.47 4.72
N PHE A 126 -10.38 -3.39 5.14
CA PHE A 126 -8.99 -3.54 4.66
C PHE A 126 -8.75 -4.98 4.26
N ILE A 127 -8.30 -5.17 3.02
CA ILE A 127 -7.93 -6.50 2.55
C ILE A 127 -6.55 -6.46 1.92
N PHE A 128 -5.61 -7.18 2.52
CA PHE A 128 -4.33 -7.52 1.90
C PHE A 128 -4.36 -8.98 1.48
N THR A 129 -4.09 -9.24 0.20
CA THR A 129 -4.17 -10.61 -0.31
C THR A 129 -2.83 -11.31 -0.18
N GLN A 130 -1.75 -10.67 -0.63
CA GLN A 130 -0.38 -11.18 -0.57
C GLN A 130 0.59 -10.05 -0.21
N ILE A 131 1.39 -10.28 0.84
CA ILE A 131 2.53 -9.45 1.21
C ILE A 131 3.76 -10.37 1.25
N SER A 132 4.81 -10.06 0.49
CA SER A 132 6.04 -10.85 0.48
C SER A 132 7.29 -10.00 0.36
N GLY A 133 8.40 -10.42 0.95
CA GLY A 133 9.69 -9.77 0.73
C GLY A 133 10.82 -10.37 1.55
N GLU A 134 12.04 -9.89 1.35
CA GLU A 134 13.18 -10.35 2.15
C GLU A 134 13.09 -9.76 3.56
N HIS A 135 12.97 -8.44 3.67
CA HIS A 135 12.97 -7.71 4.93
C HIS A 135 11.87 -6.67 4.96
N PHE A 136 10.84 -6.86 5.80
CA PHE A 136 9.79 -5.85 5.87
C PHE A 136 9.15 -5.64 7.23
N ILE A 137 8.62 -4.42 7.40
CA ILE A 137 7.86 -4.02 8.57
C ILE A 137 6.47 -3.63 8.12
N PHE A 138 5.47 -4.29 8.69
CA PHE A 138 4.08 -3.93 8.50
C PHE A 138 3.47 -3.46 9.83
N ILE A 139 3.14 -2.19 9.92
CA ILE A 139 2.50 -1.60 11.11
C ILE A 139 1.13 -1.08 10.71
N GLN A 140 0.08 -1.60 11.33
CA GLN A 140 -1.28 -1.13 11.07
C GLN A 140 -1.87 -0.53 12.36
N ILE A 141 -2.55 0.60 12.19
CA ILE A 141 -3.18 1.36 13.28
C ILE A 141 -4.67 1.53 12.99
N GLY A 142 -5.55 1.11 13.91
CA GLY A 142 -7.01 1.27 13.84
C GLY A 142 -7.75 0.25 12.97
N GLY A 143 -8.87 0.65 12.35
CA GLY A 143 -9.62 -0.18 11.40
C GLY A 143 -10.75 -1.03 12.01
N GLU A 144 -11.92 -1.07 11.37
CA GLU A 144 -13.00 -1.95 11.84
C GLU A 144 -12.79 -3.40 11.42
N HIS A 145 -12.61 -3.65 10.12
CA HIS A 145 -12.42 -4.98 9.56
C HIS A 145 -11.13 -5.07 8.76
N PHE A 146 -10.19 -5.88 9.25
CA PHE A 146 -8.90 -6.06 8.63
C PHE A 146 -8.60 -7.53 8.33
N THR A 147 -8.28 -7.82 7.08
CA THR A 147 -7.97 -9.17 6.60
C THR A 147 -6.64 -9.21 5.87
N ILE A 148 -5.76 -10.12 6.27
CA ILE A 148 -4.60 -10.56 5.48
C ILE A 148 -4.80 -12.02 5.09
N THR A 149 -4.76 -12.33 3.80
CA THR A 149 -4.83 -13.71 3.34
C THR A 149 -3.48 -14.41 3.47
N GLN A 150 -2.41 -13.81 2.92
CA GLN A 150 -1.06 -14.37 2.92
C GLN A 150 -0.01 -13.31 3.25
N ILE A 151 0.90 -13.65 4.15
CA ILE A 151 2.12 -12.89 4.45
C ILE A 151 3.31 -13.86 4.48
N GLY A 152 4.37 -13.51 3.76
CA GLY A 152 5.54 -14.35 3.50
C GLY A 152 6.83 -13.54 3.56
N GLY A 153 7.96 -14.11 3.95
CA GLY A 153 9.26 -13.46 3.76
C GLY A 153 10.39 -14.06 4.57
N GLU A 154 11.62 -13.59 4.36
CA GLU A 154 12.76 -14.06 5.17
C GLU A 154 12.67 -13.47 6.58
N HIS A 155 12.57 -12.16 6.70
CA HIS A 155 12.58 -11.42 7.96
C HIS A 155 11.46 -10.39 8.00
N PHE A 156 10.45 -10.56 8.87
CA PHE A 156 9.43 -9.52 8.98
C PHE A 156 8.80 -9.31 10.36
N ILE A 157 8.31 -8.10 10.55
CA ILE A 157 7.57 -7.70 11.74
C ILE A 157 6.20 -7.22 11.31
N HIS A 158 5.16 -7.86 11.81
CA HIS A 158 3.80 -7.33 11.74
C HIS A 158 3.36 -6.84 13.12
N THR A 159 2.95 -5.58 13.19
CA THR A 159 2.42 -4.95 14.40
C THR A 159 1.04 -4.38 14.13
N GLN A 160 0.06 -4.80 14.92
CA GLN A 160 -1.30 -4.29 14.92
C GLN A 160 -1.55 -3.48 16.19
N ILE A 161 -2.12 -2.29 16.03
CA ILE A 161 -2.52 -1.42 17.14
C ILE A 161 -3.98 -1.02 16.96
N GLY A 162 -4.85 -1.48 17.86
CA GLY A 162 -6.28 -1.26 17.84
C GLY A 162 -7.03 -2.09 16.80
N GLY A 163 -8.31 -1.79 16.67
CA GLY A 163 -9.22 -2.36 15.68
C GLY A 163 -10.17 -3.41 16.23
N VAL A 164 -11.28 -3.62 15.52
CA VAL A 164 -12.38 -4.45 16.01
C VAL A 164 -12.21 -5.91 15.58
N HIS A 165 -11.98 -6.14 14.28
CA HIS A 165 -11.84 -7.47 13.69
C HIS A 165 -10.55 -7.60 12.88
N PHE A 166 -9.68 -8.51 13.29
CA PHE A 166 -8.47 -8.88 12.57
C PHE A 166 -8.48 -10.37 12.19
N ALA A 167 -8.30 -10.65 10.91
CA ALA A 167 -8.13 -12.00 10.39
C ALA A 167 -6.81 -12.13 9.60
N LEU A 168 -6.00 -13.11 9.97
CA LEU A 168 -4.81 -13.53 9.23
C LEU A 168 -4.91 -15.01 8.88
N THR A 169 -4.91 -15.33 7.59
CA THR A 169 -5.18 -16.71 7.14
C THR A 169 -3.91 -17.54 7.08
N GLN A 170 -2.89 -17.08 6.36
CA GLN A 170 -1.62 -17.78 6.19
C GLN A 170 -0.46 -16.84 6.46
N ILE A 171 0.44 -17.29 7.31
CA ILE A 171 1.72 -16.64 7.56
C ILE A 171 2.86 -17.64 7.42
N GLY A 172 3.89 -17.25 6.68
CA GLY A 172 5.07 -18.04 6.35
C GLY A 172 6.33 -17.20 6.43
N GLY A 173 7.46 -17.77 6.83
CA GLY A 173 8.76 -17.09 6.70
C GLY A 173 9.87 -17.72 7.52
N GLU A 174 11.11 -17.28 7.32
CA GLU A 174 12.24 -17.79 8.12
C GLU A 174 12.18 -17.24 9.55
N HIS A 175 12.07 -15.91 9.68
CA HIS A 175 12.08 -15.19 10.96
C HIS A 175 10.99 -14.12 11.01
N PHE A 176 10.00 -14.26 11.91
CA PHE A 176 8.99 -13.22 12.04
C PHE A 176 8.42 -12.98 13.43
N ILE A 177 7.92 -11.75 13.61
CA ILE A 177 7.30 -11.30 14.85
C ILE A 177 5.91 -10.75 14.56
N LEU A 178 4.92 -11.27 15.28
CA LEU A 178 3.56 -10.75 15.33
C LEU A 178 3.34 -10.05 16.67
N LYS A 179 2.97 -8.78 16.63
CA LYS A 179 2.55 -8.00 17.80
C LYS A 179 1.15 -7.47 17.60
N GLN A 180 0.29 -7.61 18.60
CA GLN A 180 -1.06 -7.07 18.60
C GLN A 180 -1.34 -6.36 19.90
N ILE A 181 -1.95 -5.18 19.82
CA ILE A 181 -2.28 -4.34 20.97
C ILE A 181 -3.72 -3.87 20.82
N GLY A 182 -4.62 -4.18 21.76
CA GLY A 182 -5.98 -3.65 21.80
C GLY A 182 -6.89 -4.09 20.64
N VAL A 183 -6.75 -5.34 20.16
CA VAL A 183 -7.62 -5.93 19.13
C VAL A 183 -8.75 -6.71 19.80
N GLU A 184 -10.00 -6.39 19.49
CA GLU A 184 -11.15 -7.07 20.13
C GLU A 184 -11.32 -8.51 19.64
N ASN A 185 -11.30 -8.72 18.32
CA ASN A 185 -11.50 -10.03 17.71
C ASN A 185 -10.32 -10.41 16.81
N PHE A 186 -9.58 -11.44 17.19
CA PHE A 186 -8.41 -11.93 16.47
C PHE A 186 -8.61 -13.36 15.97
N LYS A 187 -8.35 -13.60 14.67
CA LYS A 187 -8.32 -14.94 14.07
C LYS A 187 -7.01 -15.17 13.32
N LEU A 188 -6.33 -16.26 13.65
CA LEU A 188 -5.16 -16.79 12.94
C LEU A 188 -5.38 -18.25 12.57
N THR A 189 -5.21 -18.59 11.29
CA THR A 189 -5.59 -19.93 10.79
C THR A 189 -4.39 -20.85 10.57
N GLN A 190 -3.34 -20.38 9.88
CA GLN A 190 -2.17 -21.20 9.54
C GLN A 190 -0.89 -20.41 9.74
N ILE A 191 0.08 -21.04 10.39
CA ILE A 191 1.41 -20.50 10.67
C ILE A 191 2.44 -21.54 10.22
N GLY A 192 3.37 -21.11 9.37
CA GLY A 192 4.59 -21.84 9.04
C GLY A 192 5.80 -20.93 9.21
N GLY A 193 6.93 -21.49 9.59
CA GLY A 193 8.18 -20.76 9.66
C GLY A 193 9.16 -21.34 10.65
N GLU A 194 10.43 -20.99 10.49
CA GLU A 194 11.51 -21.57 11.30
C GLU A 194 11.55 -20.93 12.69
N HIS A 195 11.41 -19.61 12.74
CA HIS A 195 11.52 -18.82 13.96
C HIS A 195 10.41 -17.77 14.04
N PHE A 196 9.48 -17.94 14.98
CA PHE A 196 8.40 -16.97 15.16
C PHE A 196 8.12 -16.57 16.61
N THR A 197 7.61 -15.35 16.79
CA THR A 197 7.09 -14.86 18.08
C THR A 197 5.73 -14.22 17.89
N LEU A 198 4.78 -14.52 18.79
CA LEU A 198 3.49 -13.85 18.88
C LEU A 198 3.37 -13.16 20.25
N THR A 199 3.01 -11.88 20.25
CA THR A 199 2.70 -11.10 21.45
C THR A 199 1.34 -10.44 21.27
N GLN A 200 0.45 -10.64 22.24
CA GLN A 200 -0.86 -9.98 22.29
C GLN A 200 -0.98 -9.23 23.62
N ILE A 201 -1.29 -7.94 23.54
CA ILE A 201 -1.55 -7.05 24.66
C ILE A 201 -3.02 -6.63 24.54
N GLY A 202 -3.80 -6.92 25.58
CA GLY A 202 -5.22 -6.55 25.67
C GLY A 202 -5.42 -5.05 25.81
#